data_AF-A0A2S2RAN4-F1
#
_entry.id   AF-A0A2S2RAN4-F1
#
_cell.length_a   1.000
_cell.length_b   1.000
_cell.length_c   1.000
_cell.angle_alpha   90.00
_cell.angle_beta   90.00
_cell.angle_gamma   90.00
#
_symmetry.space_group_name_H-M   'P 1'
#
loop_
_entity.id
_entity.type
_entity.pdbx_description
1 polymer ?
#
loop_
_entity_poly.entity_id
_entity_poly.type
_entity_poly.pdbx_seq_one_letter_code
_entity_poly.pdbx_strand_id
1 'polypeptide(L)'
;MHTILSVAEVPDIRKLNIIPTHLTRLLTGNIHPRLILSRLEMVEQLIISQGVSSDKNSGMTCRTLCEFGMSAIHNPTEAVRKAAERIIIHVYKVNPRFVRKQLPPDDEITRRNIMYRQLMQEFERIDQERMGELDPVGQTKCKLVRSTSENTSTYYNNEIACNSAVNVQSKLSSSTSASVVDVCENGQNNIETMKLNRCTFCKEESNFSEEELNIHYWKYCPLLMRCEHCSEVIEIIGLRHHLLKDCDFKDKYKTCDLCFEVVEIEFLEHHVLRPTCKSQYKNHFIFCF
;
A
#
# COMPACT_ATOMS: atom_id res chain seq x y z
N MET A 1 1.67 -21.65 35.54
CA MET A 1 1.18 -20.29 35.23
C MET A 1 0.19 -20.43 34.09
N HIS A 2 -1.12 -20.36 34.39
CA HIS A 2 -2.15 -20.43 33.35
C HIS A 2 -2.22 -19.09 32.61
N THR A 3 -1.50 -18.98 31.50
CA THR A 3 -1.57 -17.81 30.63
C THR A 3 -2.77 -17.94 29.68
N ILE A 4 -3.26 -16.82 29.16
CA ILE A 4 -4.30 -16.80 28.11
C ILE A 4 -3.91 -17.69 26.91
N LEU A 5 -2.60 -17.80 26.63
CA LEU A 5 -2.05 -18.65 25.58
C LEU A 5 -2.25 -20.15 25.88
N SER A 6 -2.03 -20.59 27.13
CA SER A 6 -2.28 -21.99 27.51
C SER A 6 -3.76 -22.39 27.38
N VAL A 7 -4.67 -21.45 27.58
CA VAL A 7 -6.11 -21.65 27.37
C VAL A 7 -6.46 -21.68 25.88
N ALA A 8 -5.74 -20.90 25.06
CA ALA A 8 -5.91 -20.88 23.61
C ALA A 8 -5.43 -22.15 22.89
N GLU A 9 -4.52 -22.92 23.50
CA GLU A 9 -4.03 -24.20 22.97
C GLU A 9 -5.04 -25.36 23.13
N VAL A 10 -5.98 -25.24 24.07
CA VAL A 10 -6.98 -26.29 24.34
C VAL A 10 -7.87 -26.47 23.10
N PRO A 11 -8.02 -27.70 22.57
CA PRO A 11 -8.67 -27.94 21.28
C PRO A 11 -10.14 -27.52 21.23
N ASP A 12 -10.86 -27.60 22.35
CA ASP A 12 -12.26 -27.16 22.43
C ASP A 12 -12.40 -25.65 22.36
N ILE A 13 -11.47 -24.91 22.96
CA ILE A 13 -11.45 -23.44 22.95
C ILE A 13 -10.94 -22.93 21.60
N ARG A 14 -9.97 -23.62 21.00
CA ARG A 14 -9.43 -23.30 19.67
C ARG A 14 -10.51 -23.30 18.59
N LYS A 15 -11.46 -24.24 18.63
CA LYS A 15 -12.60 -24.31 17.69
C LYS A 15 -13.52 -23.09 17.77
N LEU A 16 -13.60 -22.45 18.92
CA LEU A 16 -14.48 -21.31 19.15
C LEU A 16 -13.92 -19.98 18.61
N ASN A 17 -12.62 -19.90 18.32
CA ASN A 17 -11.95 -18.70 17.78
C ASN A 17 -12.18 -17.39 18.58
N ILE A 18 -12.56 -17.49 19.86
CA ILE A 18 -12.89 -16.33 20.70
C ILE A 18 -11.62 -15.54 21.03
N ILE A 19 -10.57 -16.22 21.49
CA ILE A 19 -9.34 -15.59 21.97
C ILE A 19 -8.61 -14.84 20.84
N PRO A 20 -8.35 -15.44 19.66
CA PRO A 20 -7.63 -14.72 18.61
C PRO A 20 -8.43 -13.52 18.09
N THR A 21 -9.75 -13.66 17.92
CA THR A 21 -10.64 -12.56 17.48
C THR A 21 -10.61 -11.36 18.42
N HIS A 22 -10.51 -11.57 19.74
CA HIS A 22 -10.38 -10.47 20.70
C HIS A 22 -8.99 -9.83 20.67
N LEU A 23 -7.95 -10.63 20.49
CA LEU A 23 -6.57 -10.14 20.50
C LEU A 23 -6.22 -9.34 19.24
N THR A 24 -6.74 -9.74 18.08
CA THR A 24 -6.44 -9.10 16.77
C THR A 24 -7.35 -7.92 16.44
N ARG A 25 -8.26 -7.52 17.34
CA ARG A 25 -9.06 -6.30 17.18
C ARG A 25 -8.15 -5.07 17.04
N LEU A 26 -8.41 -4.22 16.05
CA LEU A 26 -7.66 -2.98 15.82
C LEU A 26 -7.50 -2.14 17.09
N LEU A 27 -6.33 -1.53 17.24
CA LEU A 27 -6.00 -0.65 18.35
C LEU A 27 -6.70 0.70 18.13
N THR A 28 -7.92 0.85 18.63
CA THR A 28 -8.70 2.09 18.53
C THR A 28 -8.56 2.90 19.83
N GLY A 29 -8.16 4.16 19.73
CA GLY A 29 -8.11 5.10 20.85
C GLY A 29 -6.77 5.18 21.58
N ASN A 30 -6.72 5.98 22.66
CA ASN A 30 -5.52 6.19 23.48
C ASN A 30 -5.34 5.03 24.47
N ILE A 31 -4.73 3.94 24.01
CA ILE A 31 -4.47 2.74 24.81
C ILE A 31 -3.05 2.83 25.39
N HIS A 32 -2.89 2.50 26.68
CA HIS A 32 -1.58 2.52 27.32
C HIS A 32 -0.58 1.58 26.61
N PRO A 33 0.67 2.03 26.32
CA PRO A 33 1.63 1.26 25.53
C PRO A 33 1.92 -0.16 26.04
N ARG A 34 1.92 -0.35 27.37
CA ARG A 34 2.09 -1.67 28.00
C ARG A 34 1.00 -2.67 27.61
N LEU A 35 -0.24 -2.22 27.48
CA LEU A 35 -1.35 -3.08 27.08
C LEU A 35 -1.25 -3.44 25.59
N ILE A 36 -0.87 -2.46 24.76
CA ILE A 36 -0.61 -2.69 23.33
C ILE A 36 0.50 -3.74 23.16
N LEU A 37 1.62 -3.58 23.86
CA LEU A 37 2.75 -4.51 23.81
C LEU A 37 2.32 -5.93 24.21
N SER A 38 1.63 -6.07 25.35
CA SER A 38 1.15 -7.38 25.81
C SER A 38 0.22 -8.05 24.78
N ARG A 39 -0.63 -7.28 24.10
CA ARG A 39 -1.49 -7.80 23.03
C ARG A 39 -0.69 -8.24 21.81
N LEU A 40 0.29 -7.43 21.37
CA LEU A 40 1.15 -7.78 20.23
C LEU A 40 1.96 -9.05 20.51
N GLU A 41 2.56 -9.16 21.69
CA GLU A 41 3.33 -10.34 22.09
C GLU A 41 2.45 -11.60 22.16
N MET A 42 1.22 -11.48 22.67
CA MET A 42 0.28 -12.60 22.65
C MET A 42 -0.11 -13.01 21.22
N VAL A 43 -0.37 -12.04 20.33
CA VAL A 43 -0.68 -12.32 18.92
C VAL A 43 0.52 -12.97 18.21
N GLU A 44 1.73 -12.51 18.46
CA GLU A 44 2.97 -13.10 17.94
C GLU A 44 3.08 -14.58 18.34
N GLN A 45 2.89 -14.91 19.62
CA GLN A 45 2.92 -16.29 20.09
C GLN A 45 1.78 -17.15 19.50
N LEU A 46 0.61 -16.56 19.27
CA LEU A 46 -0.49 -17.25 18.59
C LEU A 46 -0.17 -17.55 17.12
N ILE A 47 0.52 -16.64 16.42
CA ILE A 47 0.96 -16.88 15.04
C ILE A 47 1.98 -18.03 15.01
N ILE A 48 2.90 -18.09 15.97
CA ILE A 48 3.91 -19.16 16.05
C ILE A 48 3.27 -20.53 16.35
N SER A 49 2.30 -20.57 17.28
CA SER A 49 1.69 -21.82 17.74
C SER A 49 0.58 -22.34 16.82
N GLN A 50 -0.26 -21.47 16.27
CA GLN A 50 -1.46 -21.83 15.50
C GLN A 50 -1.35 -21.53 14.01
N GLY A 51 -0.39 -20.68 13.62
CA GLY A 51 -0.25 -20.24 12.23
C GLY A 51 -1.29 -19.19 11.81
N VAL A 52 -1.22 -18.82 10.53
CA VAL A 52 -2.16 -17.88 9.90
C VAL A 52 -3.31 -18.68 9.28
N SER A 53 -4.53 -18.48 9.78
CA SER A 53 -5.72 -19.19 9.28
C SER A 53 -6.34 -18.45 8.10
N SER A 54 -6.95 -19.19 7.17
CA SER A 54 -7.74 -18.64 6.06
C SER A 54 -9.21 -18.39 6.44
N ASP A 55 -9.63 -18.80 7.63
CA ASP A 55 -11.02 -18.67 8.08
C ASP A 55 -11.35 -17.23 8.48
N LYS A 56 -12.37 -16.65 7.83
CA LYS A 56 -12.82 -15.26 8.06
C LYS A 56 -13.18 -14.98 9.53
N ASN A 57 -13.68 -15.99 10.25
CA ASN A 57 -14.15 -15.85 11.64
C ASN A 57 -13.08 -16.25 12.66
N SER A 58 -11.89 -16.66 12.23
CA SER A 58 -10.83 -17.10 13.14
C SER A 58 -10.13 -15.92 13.81
N GLY A 59 -10.19 -14.72 13.23
CA GLY A 59 -9.44 -13.55 13.70
C GLY A 59 -7.94 -13.61 13.39
N MET A 60 -7.43 -14.75 12.91
CA MET A 60 -6.05 -15.00 12.52
C MET A 60 -5.82 -14.88 11.00
N THR A 61 -6.64 -14.10 10.30
CA THR A 61 -6.50 -13.93 8.86
C THR A 61 -5.30 -13.03 8.52
N CYS A 62 -4.69 -13.26 7.35
CA CYS A 62 -3.61 -12.41 6.84
C CYS A 62 -3.99 -10.92 6.86
N ARG A 63 -5.23 -10.61 6.50
CA ARG A 63 -5.76 -9.25 6.48
C ARG A 63 -5.80 -8.65 7.88
N THR A 64 -6.47 -9.31 8.83
CA THR A 64 -6.62 -8.81 10.19
C THR A 64 -5.27 -8.64 10.88
N LEU A 65 -4.36 -9.59 10.73
CA LEU A 65 -3.02 -9.53 11.34
C LEU A 65 -2.17 -8.41 10.73
N CYS A 66 -2.25 -8.20 9.41
CA CYS A 66 -1.54 -7.11 8.74
C CYS A 66 -2.10 -5.75 9.15
N GLU A 67 -3.41 -5.56 9.12
CA GLU A 67 -4.06 -4.31 9.57
C GLU A 67 -3.77 -4.01 11.04
N PHE A 68 -3.78 -5.04 11.89
CA PHE A 68 -3.43 -4.93 13.31
C PHE A 68 -1.98 -4.50 13.51
N GLY A 69 -1.01 -5.16 12.86
CA GLY A 69 0.40 -4.77 12.93
C GLY A 69 0.65 -3.36 12.38
N MET A 70 0.01 -3.01 11.27
CA MET A 70 0.13 -1.67 10.66
C MET A 70 -0.45 -0.57 11.55
N SER A 71 -1.45 -0.86 12.38
CA SER A 71 -1.94 0.08 13.39
C SER A 71 -0.91 0.35 14.50
N ALA A 72 -0.03 -0.61 14.76
CA ALA A 72 0.93 -0.53 15.86
C ALA A 72 2.30 0.07 15.47
N ILE A 73 2.65 0.11 14.18
CA ILE A 73 3.94 0.61 13.67
C ILE A 73 4.20 2.09 14.01
N HIS A 74 3.17 2.91 14.08
CA HIS A 74 3.31 4.35 14.34
C HIS A 74 3.33 4.70 15.83
N ASN A 75 3.34 3.71 16.73
CA ASN A 75 3.38 4.00 18.16
C ASN A 75 4.70 4.67 18.58
N PRO A 76 4.67 5.63 19.51
CA PRO A 76 5.87 6.31 19.99
C PRO A 76 6.83 5.37 20.74
N THR A 77 6.32 4.28 21.30
CA THR A 77 7.11 3.29 22.05
C THR A 77 7.82 2.30 21.12
N GLU A 78 9.15 2.23 21.21
CA GLU A 78 9.98 1.35 20.38
C GLU A 78 9.63 -0.14 20.51
N ALA A 79 9.44 -0.62 21.74
CA ALA A 79 9.09 -2.03 21.99
C ALA A 79 7.79 -2.45 21.25
N VAL A 80 6.81 -1.54 21.20
CA VAL A 80 5.54 -1.75 20.48
C VAL A 80 5.79 -1.82 18.98
N ARG A 81 6.62 -0.90 18.43
CA ARG A 81 6.95 -0.90 17.00
C ARG A 81 7.68 -2.18 16.58
N LYS A 82 8.65 -2.62 17.38
CA LYS A 82 9.40 -3.87 17.15
C LYS A 82 8.49 -5.09 17.22
N ALA A 83 7.53 -5.14 18.14
CA ALA A 83 6.57 -6.23 18.21
C ALA A 83 5.61 -6.24 16.99
N ALA A 84 5.18 -5.06 16.54
CA ALA A 84 4.35 -4.92 15.34
C ALA A 84 5.08 -5.37 14.06
N GLU A 85 6.35 -4.99 13.92
CA GLU A 85 7.23 -5.40 12.83
C GLU A 85 7.35 -6.93 12.74
N ARG A 86 7.58 -7.63 13.86
CA ARG A 86 7.64 -9.09 13.90
C ARG A 86 6.35 -9.75 13.42
N ILE A 87 5.18 -9.25 13.84
CA ILE A 87 3.88 -9.76 13.36
C ILE A 87 3.77 -9.63 11.84
N ILE A 88 4.10 -8.46 11.29
CA ILE A 88 4.01 -8.23 9.84
C ILE A 88 5.00 -9.11 9.09
N ILE A 89 6.20 -9.32 9.62
CA ILE A 89 7.20 -10.25 9.08
C ILE A 89 6.64 -11.68 9.04
N HIS A 90 5.97 -12.14 10.11
CA HIS A 90 5.34 -13.47 10.10
C HIS A 90 4.24 -13.59 9.03
N VAL A 91 3.41 -12.56 8.86
CA VAL A 91 2.38 -12.53 7.80
C VAL A 91 3.02 -12.48 6.41
N TYR A 92 4.11 -11.72 6.24
CA TYR A 92 4.87 -11.62 4.99
C TYR A 92 5.47 -12.98 4.58
N LYS A 93 5.95 -13.75 5.56
CA LYS A 93 6.41 -15.12 5.32
C LYS A 93 5.28 -16.01 4.76
N VAL A 94 4.05 -15.86 5.23
CA VAL A 94 2.93 -16.68 4.71
C VAL A 94 2.42 -16.17 3.36
N ASN A 95 2.23 -14.85 3.21
CA ASN A 95 1.69 -14.27 1.98
C ASN A 95 2.36 -12.92 1.63
N PRO A 96 3.49 -12.94 0.91
CA PRO A 96 4.25 -11.72 0.61
C PRO A 96 3.52 -10.80 -0.37
N ARG A 97 2.73 -11.36 -1.30
CA ARG A 97 1.97 -10.56 -2.28
C ARG A 97 0.91 -9.71 -1.59
N PHE A 98 0.21 -10.28 -0.61
CA PHE A 98 -0.82 -9.55 0.12
C PHE A 98 -0.24 -8.41 0.95
N VAL A 99 0.84 -8.66 1.70
CA VAL A 99 1.45 -7.62 2.56
C VAL A 99 1.97 -6.44 1.72
N ARG A 100 2.56 -6.70 0.55
CA ARG A 100 2.98 -5.63 -0.39
C ARG A 100 1.81 -4.77 -0.87
N LYS A 101 0.66 -5.36 -1.17
CA LYS A 101 -0.57 -4.60 -1.52
C LYS A 101 -1.08 -3.74 -0.35
N GLN A 102 -0.84 -4.21 0.88
CA GLN A 102 -1.28 -3.55 2.10
C GLN A 102 -0.30 -2.53 2.66
N LEU A 103 0.83 -2.26 1.98
CA LEU A 103 1.82 -1.23 2.35
C LEU A 103 1.80 -0.04 1.37
N PRO A 104 2.28 1.15 1.76
CA PRO A 104 2.45 2.25 0.83
C PRO A 104 3.47 1.87 -0.25
N PRO A 105 3.38 2.47 -1.46
CA PRO A 105 4.40 2.28 -2.49
C PRO A 105 5.80 2.67 -1.99
N ASP A 106 6.81 1.96 -2.48
CA ASP A 106 8.22 2.13 -2.09
C ASP A 106 8.87 3.36 -2.76
N ASP A 107 8.31 4.53 -2.47
CA ASP A 107 8.80 5.82 -2.92
C ASP A 107 9.85 6.39 -1.96
N GLU A 108 10.64 7.38 -2.43
CA GLU A 108 11.67 8.03 -1.60
C GLU A 108 11.09 8.66 -0.33
N ILE A 109 9.84 9.12 -0.36
CA ILE A 109 9.15 9.72 0.79
C ILE A 109 8.80 8.66 1.83
N THR A 110 8.29 7.51 1.40
CA THR A 110 8.05 6.35 2.28
C THR A 110 9.37 5.86 2.89
N ARG A 111 10.47 5.90 2.13
CA ARG A 111 11.83 5.55 2.61
C ARG A 111 12.46 6.57 3.56
N ARG A 112 11.99 7.83 3.60
CA ARG A 112 12.41 8.80 4.63
C ARG A 112 11.86 8.43 6.01
N ASN A 113 10.71 7.76 6.08
CA ASN A 113 10.19 7.26 7.34
C ASN A 113 11.01 6.05 7.81
N ILE A 114 11.71 6.22 8.93
CA ILE A 114 12.60 5.20 9.51
C ILE A 114 11.86 3.87 9.71
N MET A 115 10.57 3.90 10.04
CA MET A 115 9.80 2.68 10.32
C MET A 115 9.51 1.86 9.07
N TYR A 116 9.07 2.49 7.99
CA TYR A 116 8.85 1.80 6.72
C TYR A 116 10.16 1.34 6.11
N ARG A 117 11.23 2.15 6.24
CA ARG A 117 12.56 1.74 5.78
C ARG A 117 13.04 0.46 6.46
N GLN A 118 12.90 0.36 7.79
CA GLN A 118 13.26 -0.85 8.53
C GLN A 118 12.43 -2.05 8.07
N LEU A 119 11.12 -1.88 7.92
CA LEU A 119 10.23 -2.96 7.49
C LEU A 119 10.55 -3.46 6.06
N MET A 120 10.83 -2.54 5.13
CA MET A 120 11.20 -2.91 3.74
C MET A 120 12.56 -3.61 3.68
N GLN A 121 13.53 -3.16 4.47
CA GLN A 121 14.83 -3.84 4.62
C GLN A 121 14.65 -5.27 5.15
N GLU A 122 13.75 -5.46 6.12
CA GLU A 122 13.44 -6.79 6.64
C GLU A 122 12.76 -7.69 5.60
N PHE A 123 11.88 -7.15 4.74
CA PHE A 123 11.32 -7.92 3.63
C PHE A 123 12.36 -8.31 2.58
N GLU A 124 13.27 -7.40 2.23
CA GLU A 124 14.37 -7.67 1.31
C GLU A 124 15.30 -8.75 1.89
N ARG A 125 15.61 -8.68 3.19
CA ARG A 125 16.37 -9.72 3.90
C ARG A 125 15.67 -11.08 3.83
N ILE A 126 14.37 -11.14 4.07
CA ILE A 126 13.58 -12.39 4.00
C ILE A 126 13.54 -12.95 2.57
N ASP A 127 13.37 -12.09 1.57
CA ASP A 127 13.38 -12.51 0.16
C ASP A 127 14.76 -13.04 -0.24
N GLN A 128 15.83 -12.42 0.24
CA GLN A 128 17.21 -12.86 0.01
C GLN A 128 17.50 -14.20 0.72
N GLU A 129 17.01 -14.40 1.94
CA GLU A 129 17.11 -15.68 2.67
C GLU A 129 16.38 -16.80 1.93
N ARG A 130 15.17 -16.52 1.41
CA ARG A 130 14.39 -17.48 0.60
C ARG A 130 15.06 -17.85 -0.72
N MET A 131 15.75 -16.89 -1.33
CA MET A 131 16.52 -17.10 -2.55
C MET A 131 17.85 -17.81 -2.26
N GLY A 132 18.42 -17.63 -1.07
CA GLY A 132 19.69 -18.22 -0.63
C GLY A 132 19.61 -19.66 -0.11
N GLU A 133 18.43 -20.15 0.30
CA GLU A 133 18.23 -21.57 0.66
C GLU A 133 18.12 -22.52 -0.56
N LEU A 134 18.24 -21.98 -1.78
CA LEU A 134 18.36 -22.73 -3.03
C LEU A 134 19.82 -22.69 -3.52
N ASP A 135 20.66 -23.56 -2.98
CA ASP A 135 22.07 -23.72 -3.39
C ASP A 135 22.23 -24.30 -4.83
N PRO A 136 23.40 -24.18 -5.50
CA PRO A 136 23.53 -23.32 -6.67
C PRO A 136 23.66 -24.08 -8.00
N VAL A 137 22.59 -24.20 -8.79
CA VAL A 137 22.69 -24.48 -10.24
C VAL A 137 21.50 -23.85 -10.98
N GLY A 138 21.79 -22.91 -11.89
CA GLY A 138 20.97 -22.76 -13.11
C GLY A 138 19.78 -21.82 -13.07
N GLN A 139 20.04 -20.52 -12.93
CA GLN A 139 19.62 -19.51 -13.89
C GLN A 139 18.17 -19.56 -14.42
N THR A 140 17.27 -18.76 -13.84
CA THR A 140 16.39 -17.92 -14.67
C THR A 140 16.31 -16.52 -14.07
N LYS A 141 16.72 -15.57 -14.92
CA LYS A 141 17.07 -14.20 -14.62
C LYS A 141 15.81 -13.33 -14.74
N CYS A 142 15.48 -12.56 -13.71
CA CYS A 142 14.87 -11.25 -13.87
C CYS A 142 15.74 -10.26 -13.10
N LYS A 143 16.63 -9.60 -13.84
CA LYS A 143 17.65 -8.67 -13.35
C LYS A 143 17.06 -7.25 -13.46
N LEU A 144 16.64 -6.64 -12.36
CA LEU A 144 16.56 -5.19 -12.27
C LEU A 144 17.99 -4.70 -11.94
N VAL A 145 18.68 -4.06 -12.88
CA VAL A 145 19.98 -3.43 -12.64
C VAL A 145 19.75 -1.97 -12.34
N ARG A 146 20.13 -1.57 -11.12
CA ARG A 146 20.49 -0.22 -10.75
C ARG A 146 21.84 0.11 -11.41
N SER A 147 21.92 1.20 -12.16
CA SER A 147 23.19 1.74 -12.65
C SER A 147 23.39 3.15 -12.11
N THR A 148 24.24 3.25 -11.09
CA THR A 148 25.04 4.44 -10.81
C THR A 148 26.49 4.02 -11.00
N SER A 149 27.21 4.65 -11.93
CA SER A 149 28.66 4.58 -11.95
C SER A 149 29.22 5.82 -12.66
N GLU A 150 29.86 6.67 -11.87
CA GLU A 150 31.06 7.39 -12.27
C GLU A 150 32.18 6.38 -12.55
N ASN A 151 33.00 6.61 -13.59
CA ASN A 151 34.47 6.59 -13.55
C ASN A 151 35.10 6.62 -14.96
N THR A 152 35.78 7.74 -15.24
CA THR A 152 37.15 7.91 -15.76
C THR A 152 37.80 6.79 -16.60
N SER A 153 38.13 7.11 -17.87
CA SER A 153 39.45 6.99 -18.57
C SER A 153 39.21 6.97 -20.09
N THR A 154 39.49 8.03 -20.88
CA THR A 154 40.75 8.60 -21.43
C THR A 154 40.79 8.48 -22.98
N TYR A 155 41.06 9.62 -23.64
CA TYR A 155 41.57 9.86 -25.01
C TYR A 155 40.69 9.57 -26.24
N TYR A 156 40.06 10.61 -26.81
CA TYR A 156 40.53 11.36 -27.99
C TYR A 156 39.66 12.61 -28.19
N ASN A 157 40.28 13.79 -28.25
CA ASN A 157 39.64 15.05 -28.68
C ASN A 157 39.75 15.16 -30.20
N ASN A 158 38.68 15.62 -30.86
CA ASN A 158 38.78 16.77 -31.76
C ASN A 158 37.40 17.33 -32.15
N GLU A 159 37.43 18.64 -32.32
CA GLU A 159 36.38 19.63 -32.56
C GLU A 159 35.62 19.41 -33.88
N ILE A 160 34.37 19.89 -33.96
CA ILE A 160 33.89 20.90 -34.94
C ILE A 160 32.35 20.98 -34.94
N ALA A 161 31.90 22.20 -35.16
CA ALA A 161 30.56 22.76 -34.99
C ALA A 161 29.53 22.43 -36.09
N CYS A 162 28.29 22.86 -35.78
CA CYS A 162 27.30 23.56 -36.60
C CYS A 162 26.01 22.83 -37.06
N ASN A 163 24.91 23.35 -36.50
CA ASN A 163 23.60 23.69 -37.09
C ASN A 163 23.15 23.00 -38.39
N SER A 164 21.97 22.37 -38.34
CA SER A 164 20.79 22.85 -39.09
C SER A 164 19.51 22.09 -38.70
N ALA A 165 18.41 22.82 -38.74
CA ALA A 165 17.07 22.44 -38.35
C ALA A 165 16.36 21.52 -39.37
N VAL A 166 15.41 20.71 -38.88
CA VAL A 166 13.95 20.74 -39.21
C VAL A 166 13.31 19.37 -38.93
N ASN A 167 12.40 19.37 -37.94
CA ASN A 167 11.11 18.66 -37.81
C ASN A 167 11.05 17.11 -37.83
N VAL A 168 10.52 16.49 -36.77
CA VAL A 168 9.34 15.59 -36.77
C VAL A 168 8.87 15.36 -35.32
N GLN A 169 7.55 15.44 -35.14
CA GLN A 169 6.72 15.14 -33.96
C GLN A 169 7.17 13.98 -33.04
N SER A 170 6.96 14.12 -31.72
CA SER A 170 6.24 13.15 -30.86
C SER A 170 6.44 13.40 -29.35
N LYS A 171 5.48 12.90 -28.55
CA LYS A 171 5.44 12.70 -27.07
C LYS A 171 4.87 13.90 -26.29
N LEU A 172 4.04 13.72 -25.26
CA LEU A 172 4.17 12.76 -24.17
C LEU A 172 2.85 12.51 -23.42
N SER A 173 2.67 11.26 -23.00
CA SER A 173 1.60 10.73 -22.13
C SER A 173 1.68 11.30 -20.72
N SER A 174 0.50 11.56 -20.13
CA SER A 174 0.31 12.17 -18.82
C SER A 174 0.48 11.16 -17.69
N SER A 175 1.55 11.32 -16.90
CA SER A 175 1.69 10.78 -15.55
C SER A 175 1.41 11.92 -14.57
N THR A 176 0.40 11.78 -13.69
CA THR A 176 0.13 12.73 -12.61
C THR A 176 1.14 12.54 -11.48
N SER A 177 2.37 12.98 -11.72
CA SER A 177 3.31 13.36 -10.69
C SER A 177 2.94 14.77 -10.21
N ALA A 178 2.63 14.93 -8.92
CA ALA A 178 2.49 16.24 -8.31
C ALA A 178 3.86 16.93 -8.30
N SER A 179 4.16 17.63 -9.39
CA SER A 179 5.29 18.54 -9.50
C SER A 179 4.70 19.95 -9.61
N VAL A 180 5.08 20.77 -8.65
CA VAL A 180 4.79 22.20 -8.59
C VAL A 180 5.32 22.89 -9.85
N VAL A 181 4.44 23.63 -10.54
CA VAL A 181 4.83 24.68 -11.48
C VAL A 181 4.21 25.99 -11.02
N ASP A 182 5.09 26.91 -10.64
CA ASP A 182 4.80 28.32 -10.43
C ASP A 182 4.32 28.97 -11.74
N VAL A 183 3.28 29.80 -11.65
CA VAL A 183 3.03 30.89 -12.59
C VAL A 183 3.03 32.17 -11.76
N CYS A 184 4.06 32.99 -11.95
CA CYS A 184 4.21 34.29 -11.31
C CYS A 184 3.36 35.34 -12.04
N GLU A 185 2.50 36.06 -11.31
CA GLU A 185 2.19 37.46 -11.59
C GLU A 185 2.38 38.29 -10.32
N ASN A 186 3.07 39.42 -10.51
CA ASN A 186 3.70 40.26 -9.49
C ASN A 186 2.75 40.85 -8.44
N GLY A 187 3.22 40.87 -7.19
CA GLY A 187 2.69 41.75 -6.15
C GLY A 187 3.36 41.48 -4.80
N GLN A 188 4.39 42.25 -4.49
CA GLN A 188 5.15 42.22 -3.24
C GLN A 188 4.25 42.12 -2.00
N ASN A 189 4.50 41.13 -1.12
CA ASN A 189 4.44 41.25 0.34
C ASN A 189 5.05 40.00 0.99
N ASN A 190 6.09 40.20 1.81
CA ASN A 190 6.71 39.21 2.68
C ASN A 190 5.68 38.63 3.66
N ILE A 191 5.25 37.41 3.42
CA ILE A 191 4.68 36.53 4.45
C ILE A 191 5.36 35.19 4.20
N GLU A 192 6.13 34.71 5.18
CA GLU A 192 6.59 33.33 5.23
C GLU A 192 5.37 32.44 4.97
N THR A 193 5.27 31.89 3.76
CA THR A 193 4.26 30.91 3.41
C THR A 193 4.59 29.66 4.20
N MET A 194 4.12 29.61 5.44
CA MET A 194 4.03 28.38 6.19
C MET A 194 3.33 27.38 5.28
N LYS A 195 4.09 26.38 4.82
CA LYS A 195 3.61 25.26 4.01
C LYS A 195 2.33 24.75 4.68
N LEU A 196 1.16 25.06 4.13
CA LEU A 196 -0.09 24.46 4.60
C LEU A 196 0.01 22.99 4.20
N ASN A 197 0.44 22.16 5.13
CA ASN A 197 0.44 20.71 4.99
C ASN A 197 -0.99 20.19 5.13
N ARG A 198 -1.88 20.61 4.23
CA ARG A 198 -3.27 20.16 4.14
C ARG A 198 -3.43 19.19 2.98
N CYS A 199 -4.35 18.25 3.12
CA CYS A 199 -4.70 17.34 2.03
C CYS A 199 -5.36 18.11 0.87
N THR A 200 -4.78 18.04 -0.33
CA THR A 200 -5.35 18.70 -1.52
C THR A 200 -6.71 18.13 -1.93
N PHE A 201 -6.99 16.87 -1.58
CA PHE A 201 -8.22 16.18 -1.93
C PHE A 201 -9.33 16.49 -0.92
N CYS A 202 -9.22 16.02 0.33
CA CYS A 202 -10.30 16.15 1.32
C CYS A 202 -10.28 17.48 2.11
N LYS A 203 -9.22 18.29 1.95
CA LYS A 203 -9.05 19.58 2.61
C LYS A 203 -9.08 19.53 4.14
N GLU A 204 -8.81 18.37 4.74
CA GLU A 204 -8.67 18.25 6.19
C GLU A 204 -7.45 19.07 6.63
N GLU A 205 -7.70 20.03 7.52
CA GLU A 205 -6.70 20.90 8.11
C GLU A 205 -6.18 20.26 9.39
N SER A 206 -5.17 19.42 9.24
CA SER A 206 -4.27 19.08 10.34
C SER A 206 -2.90 19.65 10.01
N ASN A 207 -2.10 19.98 11.02
CA ASN A 207 -0.68 20.30 10.83
C ASN A 207 0.08 19.01 10.48
N PHE A 208 -0.26 18.36 9.37
CA PHE A 208 0.38 17.13 8.94
C PHE A 208 1.87 17.40 8.76
N SER A 209 2.76 16.48 9.15
CA SER A 209 4.09 16.46 8.52
C SER A 209 3.96 15.97 7.07
N GLU A 210 4.99 16.15 6.24
CA GLU A 210 5.00 15.61 4.87
C GLU A 210 4.78 14.09 4.87
N GLU A 211 5.29 13.38 5.88
CA GLU A 211 5.09 11.95 6.07
C GLU A 211 3.66 11.58 6.48
N GLU A 212 3.07 12.33 7.41
CA GLU A 212 1.68 12.11 7.84
C GLU A 212 0.68 12.36 6.72
N LEU A 213 0.97 13.33 5.85
CA LEU A 213 0.16 13.62 4.68
C LEU A 213 0.16 12.46 3.66
N ASN A 214 1.28 11.75 3.50
CA ASN A 214 1.34 10.56 2.65
C ASN A 214 0.56 9.39 3.25
N ILE A 215 0.65 9.19 4.56
CA ILE A 215 -0.18 8.18 5.25
C ILE A 215 -1.66 8.54 5.10
N HIS A 216 -2.01 9.83 5.20
CA HIS A 216 -3.37 10.29 4.93
C HIS A 216 -3.81 9.92 3.52
N TYR A 217 -3.04 10.23 2.47
CA TYR A 217 -3.42 9.88 1.09
C TYR A 217 -3.66 8.37 0.89
N TRP A 218 -2.86 7.55 1.55
CA TRP A 218 -2.88 6.12 1.35
C TRP A 218 -3.89 5.35 2.23
N LYS A 219 -4.20 5.85 3.42
CA LYS A 219 -4.95 5.12 4.45
C LYS A 219 -6.22 5.82 4.94
N TYR A 220 -6.26 7.14 4.95
CA TYR A 220 -7.32 7.89 5.63
C TYR A 220 -8.13 8.81 4.72
N CYS A 221 -7.59 9.21 3.57
CA CYS A 221 -8.24 10.17 2.70
C CYS A 221 -9.54 9.60 2.14
N PRO A 222 -10.71 10.19 2.45
CA PRO A 222 -11.99 9.66 2.01
C PRO A 222 -12.26 9.86 0.51
N LEU A 223 -11.39 10.59 -0.20
CA LEU A 223 -11.50 10.87 -1.63
C LEU A 223 -10.49 10.08 -2.47
N LEU A 224 -9.57 9.37 -1.82
CA LEU A 224 -8.62 8.48 -2.47
C LEU A 224 -8.93 7.04 -2.08
N MET A 225 -8.61 6.12 -2.98
CA MET A 225 -8.73 4.69 -2.73
C MET A 225 -7.58 3.93 -3.37
N ARG A 226 -7.32 2.72 -2.88
CA ARG A 226 -6.40 1.79 -3.51
C ARG A 226 -7.15 0.88 -4.47
N CYS A 227 -6.68 0.83 -5.72
CA CYS A 227 -7.18 -0.16 -6.67
C CYS A 227 -6.86 -1.58 -6.18
N GLU A 228 -7.84 -2.48 -6.13
CA GLU A 228 -7.66 -3.84 -5.60
C GLU A 228 -6.70 -4.71 -6.44
N HIS A 229 -6.51 -4.33 -7.71
CA HIS A 229 -5.75 -5.09 -8.68
C HIS A 229 -4.30 -4.63 -8.75
N CYS A 230 -4.04 -3.36 -9.08
CA CYS A 230 -2.68 -2.80 -9.19
C CYS A 230 -2.17 -2.14 -7.89
N SER A 231 -3.03 -1.90 -6.89
CA SER A 231 -2.66 -1.26 -5.60
C SER A 231 -2.20 0.19 -5.69
N GLU A 232 -2.38 0.84 -6.84
CA GLU A 232 -2.17 2.28 -7.00
C GLU A 232 -3.23 3.08 -6.21
N VAL A 233 -2.81 4.17 -5.59
CA VAL A 233 -3.69 5.12 -4.91
C VAL A 233 -4.24 6.08 -5.96
N ILE A 234 -5.55 6.06 -6.14
CA ILE A 234 -6.25 6.86 -7.14
C ILE A 234 -7.40 7.63 -6.51
N GLU A 235 -7.86 8.68 -7.18
CA GLU A 235 -9.11 9.34 -6.82
C GLU A 235 -10.30 8.42 -7.02
N ILE A 236 -11.24 8.41 -6.06
CA ILE A 236 -12.46 7.59 -6.15
C ILE A 236 -13.24 7.92 -7.43
N ILE A 237 -13.29 9.21 -7.81
CA ILE A 237 -13.97 9.68 -9.02
C ILE A 237 -13.27 9.15 -10.29
N GLY A 238 -11.96 8.93 -10.20
CA GLY A 238 -11.13 8.41 -11.29
C GLY A 238 -11.13 6.89 -11.44
N LEU A 239 -11.72 6.12 -10.51
CA LEU A 239 -11.64 4.66 -10.49
C LEU A 239 -12.06 4.02 -11.83
N ARG A 240 -13.18 4.46 -12.40
CA ARG A 240 -13.67 3.97 -13.70
C ARG A 240 -12.66 4.20 -14.82
N HIS A 241 -12.02 5.37 -14.85
CA HIS A 241 -11.02 5.69 -15.87
C HIS A 241 -9.77 4.82 -15.70
N HIS A 242 -9.30 4.73 -14.46
CA HIS A 242 -8.15 3.92 -14.10
C HIS A 242 -8.35 2.46 -14.51
N LEU A 243 -9.45 1.81 -14.12
CA LEU A 243 -9.72 0.39 -14.44
C LEU A 243 -9.76 0.11 -15.95
N LEU A 244 -10.12 1.08 -16.78
CA LEU A 244 -10.26 0.89 -18.23
C LEU A 244 -9.00 1.25 -19.02
N LYS A 245 -8.15 2.14 -18.52
CA LYS A 245 -7.04 2.72 -19.30
C LYS A 245 -5.68 2.54 -18.65
N ASP A 246 -5.60 2.77 -17.34
CA ASP A 246 -4.33 2.93 -16.63
C ASP A 246 -3.95 1.69 -15.83
N CYS A 247 -4.93 0.91 -15.37
CA CYS A 247 -4.71 -0.26 -14.54
C CYS A 247 -3.91 -1.35 -15.28
N ASP A 248 -2.98 -1.97 -14.56
CA ASP A 248 -2.23 -3.16 -15.00
C ASP A 248 -3.13 -4.30 -15.48
N PHE A 249 -4.38 -4.35 -15.00
CA PHE A 249 -5.36 -5.38 -15.28
C PHE A 249 -6.52 -4.89 -16.15
N LYS A 250 -6.36 -3.79 -16.88
CA LYS A 250 -7.41 -3.21 -17.72
C LYS A 250 -8.06 -4.17 -18.70
N ASP A 251 -7.30 -5.15 -19.19
CA ASP A 251 -7.79 -6.17 -20.13
C ASP A 251 -8.88 -7.07 -19.53
N LYS A 252 -9.03 -7.09 -18.20
CA LYS A 252 -10.07 -7.83 -17.49
C LYS A 252 -11.37 -7.05 -17.33
N TYR A 253 -11.36 -5.74 -17.57
CA TYR A 253 -12.48 -4.86 -17.32
C TYR A 253 -13.13 -4.39 -18.62
N LYS A 254 -14.46 -4.33 -18.62
CA LYS A 254 -15.24 -3.73 -19.69
C LYS A 254 -16.37 -2.89 -19.10
N THR A 255 -16.77 -1.86 -19.85
CA THR A 255 -17.97 -1.10 -19.51
C THR A 255 -19.22 -1.88 -19.90
N CYS A 256 -20.21 -1.91 -19.00
CA CYS A 256 -21.51 -2.47 -19.29
C CYS A 256 -22.31 -1.51 -20.18
N ASP A 257 -22.87 -2.00 -21.29
CA ASP A 257 -23.64 -1.17 -22.24
C ASP A 257 -24.99 -0.69 -21.69
N LEU A 258 -25.48 -1.30 -20.60
CA LEU A 258 -26.77 -0.97 -20.00
C LEU A 258 -26.66 0.08 -18.89
N CYS A 259 -25.74 -0.13 -17.93
CA CYS A 259 -25.60 0.72 -16.74
C CYS A 259 -24.31 1.56 -16.73
N PHE A 260 -23.43 1.40 -17.72
CA PHE A 260 -22.14 2.10 -17.86
C PHE A 260 -21.11 1.87 -16.74
N GLU A 261 -21.41 0.94 -15.82
CA GLU A 261 -20.49 0.49 -14.79
C GLU A 261 -19.35 -0.34 -15.37
N VAL A 262 -18.20 -0.31 -14.69
CA VAL A 262 -17.03 -1.11 -15.06
C VAL A 262 -17.16 -2.47 -14.39
N VAL A 263 -17.16 -3.52 -15.20
CA VAL A 263 -17.38 -4.90 -14.76
C VAL A 263 -16.28 -5.79 -15.32
N GLU A 264 -15.88 -6.80 -14.55
CA GLU A 264 -14.98 -7.84 -15.07
C GLU A 264 -15.66 -8.64 -16.18
N ILE A 265 -14.91 -8.91 -17.26
CA ILE A 265 -15.44 -9.58 -18.46
C ILE A 265 -16.06 -10.94 -18.12
N GLU A 266 -15.43 -11.69 -17.20
CA GLU A 266 -15.90 -13.01 -16.74
C GLU A 266 -17.30 -12.94 -16.08
N PHE A 267 -17.63 -11.81 -15.44
CA PHE A 267 -18.88 -11.64 -14.71
C PHE A 267 -19.91 -10.79 -15.46
N LEU A 268 -19.62 -10.35 -16.69
CA LEU A 268 -20.49 -9.45 -17.45
C LEU A 268 -21.87 -10.06 -17.72
N GLU A 269 -21.93 -11.34 -18.11
CA GLU A 269 -23.20 -12.03 -18.37
C GLU A 269 -24.07 -12.09 -17.10
N HIS A 270 -23.46 -12.45 -15.98
CA HIS A 270 -24.14 -12.49 -14.69
C HIS A 270 -24.56 -11.10 -14.20
N HIS A 271 -23.78 -10.06 -14.51
CA HIS A 271 -24.10 -8.68 -14.16
C HIS A 271 -25.35 -8.20 -14.90
N VAL A 272 -25.43 -8.41 -16.21
CA VAL A 272 -26.56 -7.97 -17.06
C VAL A 272 -27.86 -8.65 -16.65
N LEU A 273 -27.80 -9.89 -16.15
CA LEU A 273 -28.96 -10.63 -15.65
C LEU A 273 -29.43 -10.14 -14.26
N ARG A 274 -28.62 -9.39 -13.51
CA ARG A 274 -29.02 -8.90 -12.19
C ARG A 274 -30.02 -7.76 -12.31
N PRO A 275 -31.05 -7.70 -11.44
CA PRO A 275 -32.02 -6.61 -11.43
C PRO A 275 -31.43 -5.24 -11.07
N THR A 276 -30.17 -5.18 -10.63
CA THR A 276 -29.41 -3.96 -10.36
C THR A 276 -28.77 -3.36 -11.62
N CYS A 277 -28.59 -4.14 -12.70
CA CYS A 277 -28.13 -3.64 -14.00
C CYS A 277 -29.32 -3.07 -14.77
N LYS A 278 -29.69 -1.83 -14.46
CA LYS A 278 -30.75 -1.09 -15.15
C LYS A 278 -30.17 0.15 -15.82
N SER A 279 -30.70 0.49 -16.99
CA SER A 279 -30.37 1.74 -17.68
C SER A 279 -30.78 2.92 -16.81
N GLN A 280 -29.81 3.46 -16.08
CA GLN A 280 -29.99 4.70 -15.34
C GLN A 280 -29.53 5.85 -16.22
N TYR A 281 -30.43 6.34 -17.08
CA TYR A 281 -30.41 7.77 -17.38
C TYR A 281 -30.81 8.51 -16.09
N LYS A 282 -29.85 8.73 -15.18
CA LYS A 282 -29.76 9.85 -14.21
C LYS A 282 -28.76 9.53 -13.09
N ASN A 283 -27.71 10.34 -13.05
CA ASN A 283 -26.84 10.65 -11.90
C ASN A 283 -26.02 9.50 -11.31
N HIS A 284 -24.86 9.27 -11.94
CA HIS A 284 -23.72 8.53 -11.41
C HIS A 284 -23.23 9.08 -10.07
N PHE A 285 -23.74 8.52 -8.97
CA PHE A 285 -23.05 8.48 -7.67
C PHE A 285 -23.53 7.21 -6.95
N ILE A 286 -22.93 6.06 -7.25
CA ILE A 286 -23.09 4.85 -6.44
C ILE A 286 -21.68 4.33 -6.10
N PHE A 287 -21.02 5.03 -5.20
CA PHE A 287 -20.13 4.42 -4.22
C PHE A 287 -20.74 4.73 -2.85
N CYS A 288 -21.69 3.90 -2.41
CA CYS A 288 -22.10 3.88 -1.02
C CYS A 288 -21.17 2.91 -0.28
N PHE A 289 -20.35 3.46 0.62
CA PHE A 289 -19.58 2.73 1.62
C PHE A 289 -20.48 1.94 2.57
#